data_AF-A0A3D2FE45-F1
#
_entry.id   AF-A0A3D2FE45-F1
#
_cell.length_a   1.000
_cell.length_b   1.000
_cell.length_c   1.000
_cell.angle_alpha   90.00
_cell.angle_beta   90.00
_cell.angle_gamma   90.00
#
_symmetry.space_group_name_H-M   'P 1'
#
loop_
_entity.id
_entity.type
_entity.pdbx_description
1 polymer ?
#
loop_
_entity_poly.entity_id
_entity_poly.type
_entity_poly.pdbx_seq_one_letter_code
_entity_poly.pdbx_strand_id
1 'polypeptide(L)'
;MNNYSGPNNPSPNNEPCKVLQRIVVVAVCAAAIIPVQVMAHNEPRTQGYLVDSRGELVKSGTGLCWRTGYWTPKMAIEECDPDLLTSAAAPVAEAPVKEISPAPLPDRIKYCTTLDIQFEIDRYAIQHEYEASVERLGAYMRKYPDTTAVIEGHTDEVGTDEYNMQLSQRRANSVVDYLVEHAGIDRSRLKAQGYGKTRPVADNSTDEGKRQNRRIDSIIDCAMDIKEGFKPVPGRITMAGLDMEFDRNRDNIKPRYHDELARVAEFLKDNPDASATIEGHSGISENAALSKRRAESVVNYLADKFGIERSRLSATGFGHARRVAYSWTAEGRRENRRVNIYLDYAK
;
A
#
# COMPACT_ATOMS: atom_id res chain seq x y z
N MET A 1 42.66 -51.60 -19.75
CA MET A 1 42.58 -53.03 -19.35
C MET A 1 41.17 -53.31 -18.87
N ASN A 2 40.64 -54.46 -19.26
CA ASN A 2 39.34 -55.11 -19.01
C ASN A 2 38.71 -54.95 -17.60
N ASN A 3 37.42 -55.21 -17.32
CA ASN A 3 36.15 -55.31 -18.11
C ASN A 3 34.94 -55.60 -17.18
N TYR A 4 33.73 -55.42 -17.74
CA TYR A 4 32.42 -56.03 -17.40
C TYR A 4 31.72 -55.58 -16.08
N SER A 5 30.38 -55.65 -15.94
CA SER A 5 29.31 -56.07 -16.88
C SER A 5 27.95 -55.37 -16.65
N GLY A 6 27.03 -55.49 -17.62
CA GLY A 6 25.57 -55.32 -17.46
C GLY A 6 24.85 -56.63 -17.80
N PRO A 7 23.66 -56.66 -18.44
CA PRO A 7 22.59 -55.64 -18.56
C PRO A 7 21.18 -56.27 -18.31
N ASN A 8 20.07 -55.53 -18.55
CA ASN A 8 18.94 -55.96 -19.41
C ASN A 8 17.70 -55.03 -19.38
N ASN A 9 17.11 -54.86 -20.55
CA ASN A 9 15.79 -54.29 -20.86
C ASN A 9 15.19 -55.22 -21.95
N PRO A 10 13.88 -55.53 -22.00
CA PRO A 10 13.04 -54.80 -22.96
C PRO A 10 11.53 -54.67 -22.61
N SER A 11 10.85 -53.79 -23.37
CA SER A 11 9.40 -53.70 -23.63
C SER A 11 8.93 -54.81 -24.62
N PRO A 12 7.70 -54.88 -25.18
CA PRO A 12 6.42 -54.20 -24.92
C PRO A 12 5.24 -55.23 -24.79
N ASN A 13 4.03 -54.89 -25.30
CA ASN A 13 2.78 -55.69 -25.48
C ASN A 13 1.71 -55.50 -24.37
N ASN A 14 0.40 -55.49 -24.61
CA ASN A 14 -0.41 -55.49 -25.85
C ASN A 14 -1.82 -54.95 -25.53
N GLU A 15 -2.50 -54.30 -26.47
CA GLU A 15 -3.97 -54.21 -26.44
C GLU A 15 -4.58 -55.61 -26.67
N PRO A 16 -5.84 -55.81 -26.25
CA PRO A 16 -6.79 -56.22 -27.29
C PRO A 16 -8.12 -55.48 -27.21
N CYS A 17 -8.43 -54.73 -28.27
CA CYS A 17 -9.80 -54.40 -28.62
C CYS A 17 -10.57 -55.69 -29.00
N LYS A 18 -11.68 -55.99 -28.31
CA LYS A 18 -12.71 -56.96 -28.73
C LYS A 18 -14.09 -56.34 -28.47
N VAL A 19 -15.01 -56.05 -29.40
CA VAL A 19 -15.45 -56.63 -30.71
C VAL A 19 -16.71 -57.50 -30.57
N LEU A 20 -17.67 -57.26 -31.49
CA LEU A 20 -18.99 -57.90 -31.73
C LEU A 20 -20.12 -57.48 -30.76
N GLN A 21 -21.25 -56.82 -31.10
CA GLN A 21 -22.08 -56.58 -32.32
C GLN A 21 -23.43 -57.35 -32.26
N ARG A 22 -24.52 -56.65 -32.64
CA ARG A 22 -25.95 -57.09 -32.68
C ARG A 22 -26.59 -57.14 -31.28
N ILE A 23 -27.82 -56.67 -31.06
CA ILE A 23 -29.07 -56.92 -31.80
C ILE A 23 -29.97 -55.66 -31.87
N VAL A 24 -30.81 -55.60 -32.91
CA VAL A 24 -31.88 -54.62 -33.13
C VAL A 24 -32.98 -54.73 -32.07
N VAL A 25 -33.38 -53.64 -31.42
CA VAL A 25 -34.69 -53.55 -30.76
C VAL A 25 -35.42 -52.26 -31.13
N VAL A 26 -36.63 -52.49 -31.62
CA VAL A 26 -37.69 -51.59 -32.09
C VAL A 26 -38.06 -50.50 -31.08
N ALA A 27 -38.46 -49.33 -31.60
CA ALA A 27 -38.98 -48.22 -30.81
C ALA A 27 -40.32 -48.53 -30.13
N VAL A 28 -40.45 -48.14 -28.85
CA VAL A 28 -41.73 -47.74 -28.24
C VAL A 28 -41.48 -46.54 -27.34
N CYS A 29 -41.86 -45.34 -27.77
CA CYS A 29 -42.02 -44.21 -26.87
C CYS A 29 -43.29 -44.44 -26.04
N ALA A 30 -43.14 -45.07 -24.87
CA ALA A 30 -44.19 -45.08 -23.86
C ALA A 30 -44.31 -43.68 -23.25
N ALA A 31 -45.09 -42.81 -23.88
CA ALA A 31 -45.51 -41.55 -23.29
C ALA A 31 -46.33 -41.90 -22.04
N ALA A 32 -45.78 -41.62 -20.86
CA ALA A 32 -46.48 -41.81 -19.60
C ALA A 32 -47.66 -40.83 -19.56
N ILE A 33 -48.87 -41.37 -19.76
CA ILE A 33 -50.12 -40.64 -19.57
C ILE A 33 -50.26 -40.39 -18.07
N ILE A 34 -49.71 -39.28 -17.59
CA ILE A 34 -50.09 -38.71 -16.30
C ILE A 34 -51.55 -38.27 -16.48
N PRO A 35 -52.49 -38.72 -15.63
CA PRO A 35 -53.84 -38.21 -15.69
C PRO A 35 -53.79 -36.70 -15.44
N VAL A 36 -54.35 -35.93 -16.38
CA VAL A 36 -54.56 -34.49 -16.19
C VAL A 36 -55.55 -34.34 -15.04
N GLN A 37 -55.03 -34.19 -13.82
CA GLN A 37 -55.80 -33.58 -12.77
C GLN A 37 -56.18 -32.20 -13.27
N VAL A 38 -57.49 -31.96 -13.37
CA VAL A 38 -58.04 -30.62 -13.58
C VAL A 38 -57.75 -29.83 -12.29
N MET A 39 -56.52 -29.32 -12.21
CA MET A 39 -56.18 -28.25 -11.30
C MET A 39 -56.98 -27.04 -11.76
N ALA A 40 -58.06 -26.74 -11.04
CA ALA A 40 -58.82 -25.53 -11.28
C ALA A 40 -57.84 -24.34 -11.23
N HIS A 41 -57.76 -23.59 -12.33
CA HIS A 41 -57.01 -22.34 -12.35
C HIS A 41 -57.67 -21.37 -11.37
N ASN A 42 -57.15 -21.31 -10.15
CA ASN A 42 -57.49 -20.24 -9.22
C ASN A 42 -56.73 -18.98 -9.70
N GLU A 43 -57.35 -18.27 -10.65
CA GLU A 43 -56.87 -17.02 -11.22
C GLU A 43 -56.56 -15.98 -10.11
N PRO A 44 -55.74 -14.95 -10.39
CA PRO A 44 -55.33 -13.93 -9.40
C PRO A 44 -56.46 -13.06 -8.80
N ARG A 45 -57.74 -13.34 -9.11
CA ARG A 45 -58.94 -12.59 -8.68
C ARG A 45 -59.02 -12.34 -7.17
N THR A 46 -58.50 -13.27 -6.36
CA THR A 46 -58.72 -13.31 -4.90
C THR A 46 -57.67 -12.60 -4.05
N GLN A 47 -56.53 -12.16 -4.60
CA GLN A 47 -55.52 -11.44 -3.79
C GLN A 47 -55.92 -9.99 -3.48
N GLY A 48 -56.70 -9.35 -4.34
CA GLY A 48 -57.06 -7.94 -4.20
C GLY A 48 -58.44 -7.66 -3.60
N TYR A 49 -59.39 -8.59 -3.70
CA TYR A 49 -60.81 -8.31 -3.46
C TYR A 49 -61.42 -9.30 -2.48
N LEU A 50 -62.44 -8.84 -1.75
CA LEU A 50 -63.24 -9.70 -0.89
C LEU A 50 -64.17 -10.56 -1.75
N VAL A 51 -64.19 -11.87 -1.45
CA VAL A 51 -65.08 -12.86 -2.04
C VAL A 51 -65.98 -13.49 -0.98
N ASP A 52 -67.16 -13.94 -1.37
CA ASP A 52 -68.08 -14.66 -0.49
C ASP A 52 -67.69 -16.14 -0.31
N SER A 53 -68.48 -16.90 0.45
CA SER A 53 -68.22 -18.32 0.72
C SER A 53 -68.33 -19.25 -0.50
N ARG A 54 -68.75 -18.73 -1.66
CA ARG A 54 -68.81 -19.43 -2.96
C ARG A 54 -67.68 -19.00 -3.90
N GLY A 55 -66.86 -18.02 -3.50
CA GLY A 55 -65.78 -17.45 -4.30
C GLY A 55 -66.20 -16.26 -5.17
N GLU A 56 -67.43 -15.77 -5.05
CA GLU A 56 -67.95 -14.66 -5.85
C GLU A 56 -67.56 -13.31 -5.26
N LEU A 57 -67.23 -12.33 -6.12
CA LEU A 57 -66.80 -10.99 -5.71
C LEU A 57 -67.90 -10.26 -4.92
N VAL A 58 -67.57 -9.85 -3.69
CA VAL A 58 -68.49 -9.06 -2.85
C VAL A 58 -68.55 -7.64 -3.42
N LYS A 59 -69.74 -7.18 -3.79
CA LYS A 59 -69.99 -5.84 -4.35
C LYS A 59 -70.83 -4.99 -3.40
N SER A 60 -70.69 -3.67 -3.48
CA SER A 60 -71.54 -2.70 -2.78
C SER A 60 -72.95 -2.66 -3.37
N GLY A 61 -73.88 -1.99 -2.70
CA GLY A 61 -75.22 -1.70 -3.26
C GLY A 61 -75.22 -0.83 -4.53
N THR A 62 -74.06 -0.29 -4.94
CA THR A 62 -73.86 0.44 -6.19
C THR A 62 -73.04 -0.35 -7.22
N GLY A 63 -72.75 -1.63 -6.96
CA GLY A 63 -72.06 -2.54 -7.89
C GLY A 63 -70.52 -2.53 -7.82
N LEU A 64 -69.90 -1.73 -6.94
CA LEU A 64 -68.44 -1.64 -6.82
C LEU A 64 -67.88 -2.79 -5.97
N CYS A 65 -66.82 -3.47 -6.43
CA CYS A 65 -66.18 -4.54 -5.67
C CYS A 65 -65.49 -4.04 -4.39
N TRP A 66 -65.63 -4.78 -3.29
CA TRP A 66 -64.90 -4.50 -2.06
C TRP A 66 -63.45 -4.98 -2.16
N ARG A 67 -62.51 -4.05 -2.00
CA ARG A 67 -61.05 -4.31 -2.00
C ARG A 67 -60.55 -4.70 -0.60
N THR A 68 -59.48 -5.47 -0.53
CA THR A 68 -58.78 -5.77 0.74
C THR A 68 -57.93 -4.58 1.19
N GLY A 69 -57.58 -4.53 2.48
CA GLY A 69 -56.75 -3.45 3.05
C GLY A 69 -55.29 -3.39 2.55
N TYR A 70 -54.88 -4.34 1.71
CA TYR A 70 -53.57 -4.44 1.07
C TYR A 70 -53.65 -4.47 -0.47
N TRP A 71 -54.82 -4.17 -1.04
CA TRP A 71 -55.01 -4.02 -2.48
C TRP A 71 -54.11 -2.89 -3.03
N THR A 72 -53.60 -3.08 -4.24
CA THR A 72 -52.84 -2.07 -4.98
C THR A 72 -53.37 -1.95 -6.42
N PRO A 73 -53.17 -0.82 -7.13
CA PRO A 73 -53.65 -0.66 -8.51
C PRO A 73 -53.14 -1.71 -9.50
N LYS A 74 -52.01 -2.37 -9.23
CA LYS A 74 -51.48 -3.49 -10.04
C LYS A 74 -52.30 -4.79 -9.89
N MET A 75 -53.21 -4.84 -8.92
CA MET A 75 -54.16 -5.94 -8.68
C MET A 75 -55.54 -5.62 -9.27
N ALA A 76 -55.68 -4.53 -10.04
CA ALA A 76 -56.92 -4.19 -10.73
C ALA A 76 -57.36 -5.31 -11.69
N ILE A 77 -58.63 -5.68 -11.66
CA ILE A 77 -59.25 -6.61 -12.61
C ILE A 77 -60.37 -5.92 -13.38
N GLU A 78 -60.57 -6.33 -14.64
CA GLU A 78 -61.50 -5.70 -15.59
C GLU A 78 -62.94 -5.62 -15.07
N GLU A 79 -63.39 -6.62 -14.32
CA GLU A 79 -64.75 -6.67 -13.76
C GLU A 79 -65.01 -5.65 -12.65
N CYS A 80 -63.97 -5.23 -11.93
CA CYS A 80 -64.08 -4.36 -10.76
C CYS A 80 -63.56 -2.94 -11.01
N ASP A 81 -62.53 -2.81 -11.83
CA ASP A 81 -61.76 -1.59 -12.03
C ASP A 81 -61.42 -1.37 -13.53
N PRO A 82 -62.41 -1.36 -14.44
CA PRO A 82 -62.17 -1.22 -15.88
C PRO A 82 -61.49 0.11 -16.21
N ASP A 83 -61.80 1.18 -15.48
CA ASP A 83 -61.19 2.51 -15.67
C ASP A 83 -59.67 2.51 -15.40
N LEU A 84 -59.20 1.70 -14.43
CA LEU A 84 -57.77 1.60 -14.11
C LEU A 84 -56.98 0.84 -15.18
N LEU A 85 -57.60 -0.16 -15.81
CA LEU A 85 -56.98 -0.91 -16.91
C LEU A 85 -57.03 -0.12 -18.23
N THR A 86 -58.13 0.59 -18.49
CA THR A 86 -58.29 1.42 -19.70
C THR A 86 -57.38 2.66 -19.68
N SER A 87 -57.04 3.17 -18.49
CA SER A 87 -56.12 4.31 -18.31
C SER A 87 -54.63 3.99 -18.56
N ALA A 88 -54.25 2.72 -18.73
CA ALA A 88 -52.85 2.31 -18.87
C ALA A 88 -52.18 2.69 -20.21
N ALA A 89 -52.90 3.35 -21.13
CA ALA A 89 -52.43 3.66 -22.49
C ALA A 89 -52.22 5.17 -22.78
N ALA A 90 -52.24 6.03 -21.77
CA ALA A 90 -51.78 7.42 -21.89
C ALA A 90 -50.34 7.54 -21.34
N PRO A 91 -49.43 8.28 -22.01
CA PRO A 91 -48.14 8.60 -21.41
C PRO A 91 -48.39 9.58 -20.25
N VAL A 92 -48.46 9.04 -19.04
CA VAL A 92 -48.46 9.85 -17.82
C VAL A 92 -47.14 10.59 -17.80
N ALA A 93 -47.17 11.87 -18.14
CA ALA A 93 -46.05 12.77 -17.84
C ALA A 93 -45.86 12.72 -16.33
N GLU A 94 -44.78 12.06 -15.88
CA GLU A 94 -44.47 11.95 -14.46
C GLU A 94 -44.40 13.37 -13.89
N ALA A 95 -45.35 13.70 -13.01
CA ALA A 95 -45.15 14.81 -12.09
C ALA A 95 -43.82 14.53 -11.40
N PRO A 96 -42.84 15.45 -11.43
CA PRO A 96 -41.46 15.13 -11.10
C PRO A 96 -41.44 14.55 -9.70
N VAL A 97 -41.18 13.24 -9.61
CA VAL A 97 -40.91 12.57 -8.35
C VAL A 97 -39.79 13.39 -7.75
N LYS A 98 -40.07 14.07 -6.63
CA LYS A 98 -39.07 14.90 -5.97
C LYS A 98 -38.01 13.94 -5.48
N GLU A 99 -36.99 13.77 -6.30
CA GLU A 99 -35.96 12.77 -6.15
C GLU A 99 -35.45 12.91 -4.72
N ILE A 100 -35.69 11.87 -3.91
CA ILE A 100 -35.05 11.77 -2.61
C ILE A 100 -33.61 11.43 -2.96
N SER A 101 -32.86 12.49 -3.34
CA SER A 101 -31.43 12.44 -3.51
C SER A 101 -30.91 11.76 -2.25
N PRO A 102 -30.22 10.61 -2.37
CA PRO A 102 -29.65 9.97 -1.20
C PRO A 102 -28.82 11.02 -0.49
N ALA A 103 -29.06 11.18 0.82
CA ALA A 103 -28.38 12.21 1.61
C ALA A 103 -26.88 12.18 1.27
N PRO A 104 -26.26 13.32 0.91
CA PRO A 104 -24.89 13.33 0.43
C PRO A 104 -24.02 12.47 1.33
N LEU A 105 -23.34 11.49 0.73
CA LEU A 105 -22.39 10.68 1.49
C LEU A 105 -21.43 11.66 2.16
N PRO A 106 -21.21 11.58 3.49
CA PRO A 106 -20.39 12.55 4.21
C PRO A 106 -19.02 12.62 3.54
N ASP A 107 -18.54 13.81 3.21
CA ASP A 107 -17.42 14.02 2.26
C ASP A 107 -16.28 13.02 2.46
N ARG A 108 -16.24 12.01 1.58
CA ARG A 108 -15.34 10.86 1.67
C ARG A 108 -13.99 11.27 1.10
N ILE A 109 -13.07 11.67 1.97
CA ILE A 109 -11.72 12.06 1.54
C ILE A 109 -10.93 10.80 1.15
N LYS A 110 -10.47 10.74 -0.11
CA LYS A 110 -9.45 9.78 -0.56
C LYS A 110 -8.09 10.25 -0.08
N TYR A 111 -7.42 9.44 0.74
CA TYR A 111 -6.05 9.71 1.19
C TYR A 111 -5.11 8.65 0.62
N CYS A 112 -4.12 9.10 -0.15
CA CYS A 112 -3.00 8.27 -0.61
C CYS A 112 -1.73 8.79 0.04
N THR A 113 -0.78 7.91 0.32
CA THR A 113 0.54 8.26 0.83
C THR A 113 1.61 7.51 0.03
N THR A 114 2.81 8.06 -0.03
CA THR A 114 3.99 7.42 -0.62
C THR A 114 5.11 7.36 0.42
N LEU A 115 6.11 6.53 0.16
CA LEU A 115 7.34 6.45 0.93
C LEU A 115 8.50 6.51 -0.06
N ASP A 116 9.35 7.52 0.11
CA ASP A 116 10.65 7.64 -0.56
C ASP A 116 11.74 7.49 0.51
N ILE A 117 12.76 6.70 0.19
CA ILE A 117 13.94 6.41 1.04
C ILE A 117 15.14 6.27 0.11
N GLN A 118 16.17 7.10 0.31
CA GLN A 118 17.42 6.97 -0.41
C GLN A 118 18.43 6.12 0.38
N PHE A 119 19.21 5.34 -0.36
CA PHE A 119 20.20 4.43 0.18
C PHE A 119 21.61 4.80 -0.26
N GLU A 120 22.52 4.61 0.68
CA GLU A 120 23.94 4.69 0.46
C GLU A 120 24.43 3.54 -0.45
N ILE A 121 25.60 3.73 -1.05
CA ILE A 121 26.21 2.76 -1.97
C ILE A 121 26.44 1.43 -1.23
N ASP A 122 25.99 0.32 -1.83
CA ASP A 122 26.06 -1.03 -1.24
C ASP A 122 25.43 -1.15 0.16
N ARG A 123 24.41 -0.31 0.45
CA ARG A 123 23.61 -0.39 1.68
C ARG A 123 22.13 -0.71 1.42
N TYR A 124 21.55 -1.41 2.39
CA TYR A 124 20.13 -1.75 2.47
C TYR A 124 19.51 -1.47 3.85
N ALA A 125 20.30 -1.05 4.85
CA ALA A 125 19.78 -0.59 6.12
C ALA A 125 19.12 0.79 5.96
N ILE A 126 17.95 0.97 6.56
CA ILE A 126 17.24 2.25 6.62
C ILE A 126 18.12 3.24 7.41
N GLN A 127 18.20 4.49 6.93
CA GLN A 127 18.94 5.54 7.61
C GLN A 127 18.05 6.25 8.64
N HIS A 128 18.66 6.83 9.67
CA HIS A 128 17.96 7.46 10.80
C HIS A 128 16.95 8.53 10.35
N GLU A 129 17.32 9.33 9.34
CA GLU A 129 16.44 10.31 8.65
C GLU A 129 15.13 9.74 8.09
N TYR A 130 15.11 8.46 7.71
CA TYR A 130 13.93 7.82 7.12
C TYR A 130 13.09 7.05 8.13
N GLU A 131 13.59 6.76 9.35
CA GLU A 131 12.83 6.03 10.37
C GLU A 131 11.46 6.68 10.62
N ALA A 132 11.43 7.99 10.84
CA ALA A 132 10.20 8.73 11.06
C ALA A 132 9.21 8.64 9.87
N SER A 133 9.71 8.52 8.64
CA SER A 133 8.88 8.34 7.44
C SER A 133 8.26 6.94 7.39
N VAL A 134 9.02 5.89 7.76
CA VAL A 134 8.51 4.52 7.84
C VAL A 134 7.56 4.35 9.03
N GLU A 135 7.84 4.97 10.19
CA GLU A 135 6.95 5.03 11.34
C GLU A 135 5.60 5.68 10.99
N ARG A 136 5.60 6.78 10.21
CA ARG A 136 4.36 7.42 9.72
C ARG A 136 3.56 6.51 8.80
N LEU A 137 4.22 5.78 7.89
CA LEU A 137 3.55 4.77 7.06
C LEU A 137 2.94 3.65 7.93
N GLY A 138 3.69 3.15 8.90
CA GLY A 138 3.20 2.17 9.86
C GLY A 138 1.98 2.66 10.64
N ALA A 139 1.99 3.91 11.11
CA ALA A 139 0.85 4.51 11.80
C ALA A 139 -0.40 4.62 10.89
N TYR A 140 -0.22 4.97 9.62
CA TYR A 140 -1.27 4.97 8.61
C TYR A 140 -1.83 3.55 8.39
N MET A 141 -0.98 2.55 8.14
CA MET A 141 -1.41 1.17 7.91
C MET A 141 -2.03 0.50 9.16
N ARG A 142 -1.68 0.92 10.38
CA ARG A 142 -2.40 0.51 11.61
C ARG A 142 -3.81 1.09 11.68
N LYS A 143 -4.00 2.36 11.27
CA LYS A 143 -5.32 3.01 11.30
C LYS A 143 -6.26 2.45 10.22
N TYR A 144 -5.72 2.06 9.07
CA TYR A 144 -6.47 1.51 7.94
C TYR A 144 -6.05 0.05 7.72
N PRO A 145 -6.72 -0.93 8.37
CA PRO A 145 -6.28 -2.34 8.37
C PRO A 145 -6.39 -3.03 7.01
N ASP A 146 -7.24 -2.53 6.10
CA ASP A 146 -7.44 -3.10 4.77
C ASP A 146 -6.42 -2.61 3.73
N THR A 147 -5.65 -1.56 4.04
CA THR A 147 -4.59 -1.03 3.16
C THR A 147 -3.48 -2.07 2.96
N THR A 148 -3.06 -2.33 1.72
CA THR A 148 -1.80 -3.04 1.42
C THR A 148 -0.72 -2.06 0.94
N ALA A 149 0.54 -2.51 0.93
CA ALA A 149 1.65 -1.75 0.37
C ALA A 149 2.61 -2.65 -0.43
N VAL A 150 2.96 -2.19 -1.63
CA VAL A 150 4.07 -2.71 -2.42
C VAL A 150 5.27 -1.78 -2.25
N ILE A 151 6.38 -2.34 -1.79
CA ILE A 151 7.66 -1.65 -1.62
C ILE A 151 8.57 -2.05 -2.79
N GLU A 152 8.83 -1.11 -3.68
CA GLU A 152 9.66 -1.29 -4.87
C GLU A 152 11.10 -0.79 -4.62
N GLY A 153 12.07 -1.70 -4.64
CA GLY A 153 13.48 -1.40 -4.45
C GLY A 153 14.20 -1.14 -5.78
N HIS A 154 15.08 -0.13 -5.77
CA HIS A 154 15.88 0.27 -6.93
C HIS A 154 17.38 0.42 -6.61
N THR A 155 18.21 0.39 -7.65
CA THR A 155 19.66 0.69 -7.59
C THR A 155 20.05 1.67 -8.69
N ASP A 156 21.22 2.27 -8.54
CA ASP A 156 21.93 2.84 -9.69
C ASP A 156 22.51 1.73 -10.58
N GLU A 157 23.15 2.12 -11.68
CA GLU A 157 23.65 1.19 -12.69
C GLU A 157 24.87 0.33 -12.27
N VAL A 158 25.52 0.64 -11.15
CA VAL A 158 26.87 0.13 -10.84
C VAL A 158 26.80 -1.32 -10.34
N GLY A 159 27.59 -2.20 -10.97
CA GLY A 159 27.60 -3.63 -10.67
C GLY A 159 26.74 -4.48 -11.62
N THR A 160 26.77 -5.79 -11.43
CA THR A 160 26.03 -6.74 -12.28
C THR A 160 24.53 -6.65 -12.04
N ASP A 161 23.77 -7.07 -13.05
CA ASP A 161 22.31 -7.01 -13.04
C ASP A 161 21.73 -7.89 -11.92
N GLU A 162 22.30 -9.08 -11.72
CA GLU A 162 21.91 -10.00 -10.65
C GLU A 162 22.24 -9.45 -9.25
N TYR A 163 23.44 -8.89 -9.05
CA TYR A 163 23.81 -8.25 -7.78
C TYR A 163 22.85 -7.09 -7.46
N ASN A 164 22.55 -6.24 -8.45
CA ASN A 164 21.63 -5.13 -8.27
C ASN A 164 20.19 -5.59 -8.01
N MET A 165 19.73 -6.67 -8.66
CA MET A 165 18.45 -7.30 -8.36
C MET A 165 18.40 -7.76 -6.89
N GLN A 166 19.42 -8.48 -6.42
CA GLN A 166 19.52 -8.92 -5.02
C GLN A 166 19.60 -7.74 -4.03
N LEU A 167 20.39 -6.70 -4.31
CA LEU A 167 20.51 -5.50 -3.46
C LEU A 167 19.19 -4.74 -3.37
N SER A 168 18.49 -4.57 -4.50
CA SER A 168 17.19 -3.92 -4.54
C SER A 168 16.13 -4.68 -3.74
N GLN A 169 16.11 -6.02 -3.83
CA GLN A 169 15.21 -6.85 -3.03
C GLN A 169 15.54 -6.77 -1.54
N ARG A 170 16.84 -6.71 -1.16
CA ARG A 170 17.24 -6.51 0.24
C ARG A 170 16.74 -5.18 0.79
N ARG A 171 16.84 -4.08 0.02
CA ARG A 171 16.29 -2.76 0.39
C ARG A 171 14.78 -2.83 0.64
N ALA A 172 14.04 -3.43 -0.30
CA ALA A 172 12.59 -3.59 -0.18
C ALA A 172 12.21 -4.46 1.03
N ASN A 173 12.94 -5.55 1.26
CA ASN A 173 12.76 -6.40 2.44
C ASN A 173 13.00 -5.61 3.73
N SER A 174 14.08 -4.84 3.85
CA SER A 174 14.38 -4.08 5.09
C SER A 174 13.30 -3.07 5.47
N VAL A 175 12.60 -2.47 4.51
CA VAL A 175 11.42 -1.62 4.78
C VAL A 175 10.22 -2.44 5.23
N VAL A 176 9.96 -3.59 4.60
CA VAL A 176 8.89 -4.52 5.04
C VAL A 176 9.16 -5.05 6.45
N ASP A 177 10.38 -5.50 6.72
CA ASP A 177 10.78 -6.06 8.01
C ASP A 177 10.68 -4.99 9.11
N TYR A 178 11.10 -3.74 8.85
CA TYR A 178 10.88 -2.60 9.77
C TYR A 178 9.38 -2.35 10.04
N LEU A 179 8.52 -2.40 9.01
CA LEU A 179 7.07 -2.22 9.18
C LEU A 179 6.42 -3.37 9.98
N VAL A 180 6.94 -4.59 9.87
CA VAL A 180 6.50 -5.74 10.69
C VAL A 180 6.99 -5.59 12.13
N GLU A 181 8.30 -5.43 12.32
CA GLU A 181 8.97 -5.50 13.63
C GLU A 181 8.71 -4.28 14.52
N HIS A 182 8.74 -3.06 13.95
CA HIS A 182 8.60 -1.82 14.71
C HIS A 182 7.21 -1.19 14.60
N ALA A 183 6.49 -1.41 13.50
CA ALA A 183 5.15 -0.87 13.31
C ALA A 183 4.01 -1.89 13.50
N GLY A 184 4.31 -3.18 13.68
CA GLY A 184 3.30 -4.22 13.96
C GLY A 184 2.35 -4.48 12.80
N ILE A 185 2.77 -4.22 11.55
CA ILE A 185 1.97 -4.48 10.36
C ILE A 185 2.06 -5.96 9.99
N ASP A 186 0.92 -6.60 9.72
CA ASP A 186 0.90 -7.99 9.28
C ASP A 186 1.62 -8.15 7.94
N ARG A 187 2.54 -9.12 7.87
CA ARG A 187 3.40 -9.35 6.71
C ARG A 187 2.61 -9.73 5.43
N SER A 188 1.41 -10.26 5.54
CA SER A 188 0.53 -10.55 4.39
C SER A 188 0.05 -9.30 3.66
N ARG A 189 0.05 -8.13 4.33
CA ARG A 189 -0.33 -6.83 3.77
C ARG A 189 0.82 -6.12 3.03
N LEU A 190 2.02 -6.72 3.03
CA LEU A 190 3.26 -6.11 2.58
C LEU A 190 3.93 -6.96 1.50
N LYS A 191 4.25 -6.35 0.36
CA LYS A 191 5.01 -7.00 -0.71
C LYS A 191 6.31 -6.24 -0.99
N ALA A 192 7.45 -6.89 -0.80
CA ALA A 192 8.75 -6.37 -1.22
C ALA A 192 9.10 -6.85 -2.63
N GLN A 193 9.48 -5.94 -3.53
CA GLN A 193 9.85 -6.25 -4.92
C GLN A 193 11.11 -5.50 -5.33
N GLY A 194 12.18 -6.23 -5.65
CA GLY A 194 13.37 -5.67 -6.30
C GLY A 194 13.17 -5.48 -7.80
N TYR A 195 13.73 -4.40 -8.35
CA TYR A 195 13.85 -4.14 -9.79
C TYR A 195 15.28 -3.92 -10.27
N GLY A 196 16.26 -3.93 -9.35
CA GLY A 196 17.65 -3.53 -9.62
C GLY A 196 17.73 -2.16 -10.30
N LYS A 197 18.55 -2.09 -11.35
CA LYS A 197 18.79 -0.88 -12.15
C LYS A 197 17.86 -0.70 -13.36
N THR A 198 16.80 -1.51 -13.48
CA THR A 198 15.94 -1.54 -14.69
C THR A 198 14.95 -0.39 -14.80
N ARG A 199 14.73 0.37 -13.71
CA ARG A 199 13.80 1.51 -13.61
C ARG A 199 14.49 2.76 -13.00
N PRO A 200 15.45 3.37 -13.71
CA PRO A 200 16.05 4.64 -13.27
C PRO A 200 15.03 5.78 -13.41
N VAL A 201 15.10 6.75 -12.49
CA VAL A 201 14.34 8.02 -12.52
C VAL A 201 15.22 9.23 -12.82
N ALA A 202 16.55 9.07 -12.70
CA ALA A 202 17.54 10.11 -12.92
C ALA A 202 18.74 9.60 -13.72
N ASP A 203 19.58 10.52 -14.21
CA ASP A 203 20.74 10.19 -15.04
C ASP A 203 21.85 9.48 -14.25
N ASN A 204 22.04 8.19 -14.54
CA ASN A 204 23.11 7.40 -13.97
C ASN A 204 24.52 7.90 -14.34
N SER A 205 24.72 8.79 -15.31
CA SER A 205 26.05 9.34 -15.60
C SER A 205 26.60 10.25 -14.48
N THR A 206 25.71 10.78 -13.63
CA THR A 206 26.04 11.73 -12.56
C THR A 206 26.02 11.08 -11.17
N ASP A 207 26.90 11.51 -10.25
CA ASP A 207 26.89 11.03 -8.85
C ASP A 207 25.53 11.31 -8.17
N GLU A 208 24.89 12.45 -8.48
CA GLU A 208 23.57 12.83 -7.98
C GLU A 208 22.43 11.96 -8.55
N GLY A 209 22.38 11.73 -9.87
CA GLY A 209 21.37 10.87 -10.46
C GLY A 209 21.52 9.40 -10.04
N LYS A 210 22.75 8.92 -9.84
CA LYS A 210 22.99 7.63 -9.16
C LYS A 210 22.39 7.63 -7.74
N ARG A 211 22.56 8.71 -6.96
CA ARG A 211 21.97 8.84 -5.61
C ARG A 211 20.44 8.74 -5.63
N GLN A 212 19.79 9.48 -6.54
CA GLN A 212 18.34 9.44 -6.75
C GLN A 212 17.84 8.06 -7.23
N ASN A 213 18.65 7.31 -7.99
CA ASN A 213 18.30 5.95 -8.44
C ASN A 213 18.41 4.88 -7.34
N ARG A 214 19.21 5.09 -6.28
CA ARG A 214 19.31 4.18 -5.12
C ARG A 214 18.17 4.42 -4.13
N ARG A 215 16.93 4.22 -4.56
CA ARG A 215 15.72 4.55 -3.79
C ARG A 215 14.84 3.34 -3.46
N ILE A 216 13.83 3.59 -2.63
CA ILE A 216 12.59 2.83 -2.54
C ILE A 216 11.48 3.72 -3.06
N ASP A 217 10.70 3.21 -4.01
CA ASP A 217 9.37 3.74 -4.30
C ASP A 217 8.35 2.85 -3.56
N SER A 218 7.22 3.40 -3.12
CA SER A 218 6.12 2.58 -2.62
C SER A 218 4.78 2.92 -3.26
N ILE A 219 4.04 1.86 -3.56
CA ILE A 219 2.64 1.92 -3.99
C ILE A 219 1.83 1.46 -2.79
N ILE A 220 1.16 2.40 -2.12
CA ILE A 220 0.36 2.14 -0.92
C ILE A 220 -1.10 2.40 -1.28
N ASP A 221 -1.98 1.46 -0.93
CA ASP A 221 -3.40 1.59 -1.22
C ASP A 221 -3.99 2.83 -0.54
N CYS A 222 -4.74 3.61 -1.32
CA CYS A 222 -5.41 4.79 -0.81
C CYS A 222 -6.58 4.37 0.09
N ALA A 223 -6.59 4.87 1.32
CA ALA A 223 -7.75 4.78 2.19
C ALA A 223 -8.87 5.65 1.59
N MET A 224 -9.99 4.99 1.30
CA MET A 224 -11.24 5.64 0.95
C MET A 224 -12.06 5.92 2.23
N ASP A 225 -13.10 6.75 2.11
CA ASP A 225 -14.13 6.94 3.13
C ASP A 225 -13.68 7.58 4.46
N ILE A 226 -12.64 8.42 4.42
CA ILE A 226 -12.16 9.14 5.59
C ILE A 226 -13.10 10.33 5.91
N LYS A 227 -13.88 10.21 7.01
CA LYS A 227 -14.78 11.25 7.52
C LYS A 227 -14.05 12.46 8.13
N GLU A 228 -12.91 12.22 8.77
CA GLU A 228 -12.02 13.24 9.32
C GLU A 228 -10.59 12.92 8.90
N GLY A 229 -9.94 13.86 8.21
CA GLY A 229 -8.63 13.65 7.56
C GLY A 229 -7.59 13.00 8.47
N PHE A 230 -6.68 12.20 7.88
CA PHE A 230 -5.58 11.60 8.63
C PHE A 230 -4.68 12.70 9.19
N LYS A 231 -4.89 13.04 10.46
CA LYS A 231 -3.90 13.73 11.30
C LYS A 231 -2.82 12.70 11.60
N PRO A 232 -1.62 12.76 10.99
CA PRO A 232 -0.53 11.92 11.44
C PRO A 232 -0.30 12.21 12.93
N VAL A 233 0.04 11.18 13.70
CA VAL A 233 0.73 11.39 14.97
C VAL A 233 1.91 12.34 14.66
N PRO A 234 2.19 13.37 15.49
CA PRO A 234 3.39 14.18 15.35
C PRO A 234 4.59 13.25 15.59
N GLY A 235 5.00 12.57 14.52
CA GLY A 235 6.16 11.70 14.54
C GLY A 235 7.40 12.54 14.74
N ARG A 236 8.44 11.89 15.26
CA ARG A 236 9.81 12.40 15.36
C ARG A 236 10.12 13.34 14.17
N ILE A 237 10.19 14.65 14.43
CA ILE A 237 10.50 15.61 13.37
C ILE A 237 12.01 15.58 13.18
N THR A 238 12.47 14.58 12.42
CA THR A 238 13.84 14.58 11.91
C THR A 238 13.97 15.70 10.90
N MET A 239 14.41 16.86 11.36
CA MET A 239 14.91 17.91 10.48
C MET A 239 16.13 17.33 9.76
N ALA A 240 16.03 17.23 8.44
CA ALA A 240 17.00 16.54 7.60
C ALA A 240 18.40 17.17 7.72
N GLY A 241 19.42 16.35 7.51
CA GLY A 241 20.79 16.63 7.90
C GLY A 241 21.35 17.95 7.34
N LEU A 242 21.85 18.80 8.25
CA LEU A 242 22.87 19.78 7.93
C LEU A 242 24.13 19.02 7.45
N ASP A 243 24.38 19.01 6.14
CA ASP A 243 25.56 18.38 5.52
C ASP A 243 26.83 19.24 5.69
N MET A 244 27.58 18.98 6.77
CA MET A 244 28.82 19.70 7.04
C MET A 244 30.04 19.06 6.38
N GLU A 245 30.60 19.67 5.33
CA GLU A 245 31.84 19.21 4.70
C GLU A 245 33.09 19.52 5.54
N PHE A 246 33.95 18.52 5.74
CA PHE A 246 35.25 18.65 6.36
C PHE A 246 36.41 18.58 5.35
N ASP A 247 37.49 19.28 5.68
CA ASP A 247 38.75 19.16 4.95
C ASP A 247 39.42 17.81 5.22
N ARG A 248 40.30 17.39 4.31
CA ARG A 248 40.97 16.10 4.39
C ARG A 248 41.85 16.04 5.63
N ASN A 249 41.74 14.96 6.40
CA ASN A 249 42.42 14.75 7.67
C ASN A 249 42.20 15.88 8.70
N ARG A 250 41.02 16.51 8.67
CA ARG A 250 40.59 17.57 9.60
C ARG A 250 39.23 17.28 10.23
N ASP A 251 39.09 17.71 11.47
CA ASP A 251 37.90 17.67 12.33
C ASP A 251 37.51 19.08 12.84
N ASN A 252 38.22 20.14 12.45
CA ASN A 252 37.83 21.51 12.75
C ASN A 252 36.60 21.94 11.94
N ILE A 253 35.61 22.52 12.63
CA ILE A 253 34.42 23.13 12.00
C ILE A 253 34.85 24.37 11.21
N LYS A 254 34.26 24.55 10.02
CA LYS A 254 34.51 25.74 9.18
C LYS A 254 33.59 26.89 9.62
N PRO A 255 34.06 28.16 9.65
CA PRO A 255 33.25 29.31 10.08
C PRO A 255 31.91 29.45 9.37
N ARG A 256 31.81 29.04 8.09
CA ARG A 256 30.57 29.05 7.30
C ARG A 256 29.41 28.23 7.89
N TYR A 257 29.68 27.30 8.81
CA TYR A 257 28.68 26.47 9.47
C TYR A 257 28.26 26.99 10.85
N HIS A 258 28.89 28.06 11.37
CA HIS A 258 28.62 28.54 12.72
C HIS A 258 27.18 29.05 12.90
N ASP A 259 26.66 29.79 11.92
CA ASP A 259 25.30 30.34 11.97
C ASP A 259 24.23 29.23 11.90
N GLU A 260 24.54 28.13 11.21
CA GLU A 260 23.62 27.00 11.09
C GLU A 260 23.63 26.13 12.35
N LEU A 261 24.81 25.91 12.95
CA LEU A 261 24.92 25.32 14.28
C LEU A 261 24.27 26.18 15.37
N ALA A 262 24.24 27.51 15.20
CA ALA A 262 23.49 28.40 16.08
C ALA A 262 21.97 28.14 15.99
N ARG A 263 21.42 27.95 14.78
CA ARG A 263 20.01 27.56 14.58
C ARG A 263 19.68 26.18 15.17
N VAL A 264 20.59 25.21 15.03
CA VAL A 264 20.47 23.89 15.68
C VAL A 264 20.44 24.04 17.22
N ALA A 265 21.30 24.89 17.78
CA ALA A 265 21.33 25.15 19.22
C ALA A 265 20.09 25.93 19.72
N GLU A 266 19.57 26.86 18.93
CA GLU A 266 18.32 27.58 19.20
C GLU A 266 17.13 26.61 19.27
N PHE A 267 16.97 25.76 18.25
CA PHE A 267 15.96 24.71 18.23
C PHE A 267 16.03 23.79 19.48
N LEU A 268 17.23 23.35 19.86
CA LEU A 268 17.43 22.49 21.04
C LEU A 268 17.17 23.21 22.37
N LYS A 269 17.21 24.55 22.42
CA LYS A 269 16.82 25.33 23.61
C LYS A 269 15.31 25.47 23.71
N ASP A 270 14.66 25.78 22.58
CA ASP A 270 13.21 25.94 22.49
C ASP A 270 12.45 24.61 22.65
N ASN A 271 13.13 23.48 22.42
CA ASN A 271 12.59 22.14 22.57
C ASN A 271 13.42 21.33 23.59
N PRO A 272 13.20 21.47 24.91
CA PRO A 272 13.96 20.75 25.94
C PRO A 272 13.94 19.23 25.81
N ASP A 273 12.83 18.66 25.35
CA ASP A 273 12.64 17.22 25.15
C ASP A 273 13.24 16.69 23.83
N ALA A 274 13.83 17.57 23.02
CA ALA A 274 14.59 17.16 21.85
C ALA A 274 16.03 16.74 22.20
N SER A 275 16.64 15.99 21.32
CA SER A 275 18.03 15.53 21.36
C SER A 275 18.62 15.61 19.96
N ALA A 276 19.94 15.52 19.85
CA ALA A 276 20.61 15.48 18.56
C ALA A 276 21.54 14.27 18.44
N THR A 277 21.41 13.58 17.32
CA THR A 277 22.31 12.50 16.90
C THR A 277 23.24 13.05 15.81
N ILE A 278 24.53 13.09 16.10
CA ILE A 278 25.56 13.58 15.18
C ILE A 278 26.28 12.37 14.57
N GLU A 279 26.09 12.13 13.28
CA GLU A 279 26.77 11.05 12.53
C GLU A 279 27.93 11.63 11.70
N GLY A 280 29.15 11.19 11.98
CA GLY A 280 30.35 11.60 11.24
C GLY A 280 30.78 10.55 10.21
N HIS A 281 31.30 11.05 9.08
CA HIS A 281 31.80 10.24 7.96
C HIS A 281 33.23 10.65 7.56
N SER A 282 33.93 9.76 6.85
CA SER A 282 35.29 10.00 6.37
C SER A 282 35.53 9.41 4.99
N GLY A 283 36.41 10.04 4.21
CA GLY A 283 36.81 9.53 2.91
C GLY A 283 37.56 8.20 3.02
N ILE A 284 37.51 7.40 1.95
CA ILE A 284 38.11 6.05 1.90
C ILE A 284 39.64 6.01 2.16
N SER A 285 40.32 7.15 2.03
CA SER A 285 41.77 7.30 2.31
C SER A 285 42.07 7.95 3.67
N GLU A 286 41.07 8.09 4.54
CA GLU A 286 41.20 8.68 5.87
C GLU A 286 41.09 7.60 6.97
N ASN A 287 41.65 7.88 8.14
CA ASN A 287 41.48 7.02 9.31
C ASN A 287 40.00 7.01 9.73
N ALA A 288 39.38 5.83 9.84
CA ALA A 288 37.98 5.69 10.22
C ALA A 288 37.61 6.40 11.54
N ALA A 289 38.53 6.47 12.51
CA ALA A 289 38.33 7.18 13.77
C ALA A 289 38.19 8.71 13.62
N LEU A 290 38.62 9.29 12.49
CA LEU A 290 38.41 10.71 12.18
C LEU A 290 36.92 11.03 12.04
N SER A 291 36.11 10.08 11.55
CA SER A 291 34.67 10.25 11.41
C SER A 291 34.01 10.53 12.78
N LYS A 292 34.35 9.74 13.81
CA LYS A 292 33.86 9.95 15.17
C LYS A 292 34.33 11.28 15.74
N ARG A 293 35.60 11.66 15.53
CA ARG A 293 36.12 12.96 15.99
C ARG A 293 35.41 14.14 15.35
N ARG A 294 35.05 14.07 14.06
CA ARG A 294 34.22 15.11 13.41
C ARG A 294 32.87 15.27 14.10
N ALA A 295 32.20 14.15 14.44
CA ALA A 295 30.95 14.19 15.20
C ALA A 295 31.14 14.75 16.62
N GLU A 296 32.18 14.30 17.34
CA GLU A 296 32.56 14.80 18.67
C GLU A 296 32.89 16.31 18.64
N SER A 297 33.52 16.82 17.59
CA SER A 297 33.80 18.25 17.42
C SER A 297 32.52 19.09 17.31
N VAL A 298 31.47 18.59 16.63
CA VAL A 298 30.16 19.24 16.56
C VAL A 298 29.44 19.17 17.91
N VAL A 299 29.46 18.03 18.59
CA VAL A 299 28.91 17.89 19.96
C VAL A 299 29.59 18.86 20.94
N ASN A 300 30.92 18.93 20.92
CA ASN A 300 31.69 19.87 21.74
C ASN A 300 31.33 21.32 21.39
N TYR A 301 31.22 21.66 20.10
CA TYR A 301 30.83 23.00 19.70
C TYR A 301 29.43 23.38 20.22
N LEU A 302 28.43 22.50 20.07
CA LEU A 302 27.08 22.75 20.55
C LEU A 302 27.03 22.89 22.08
N ALA A 303 27.71 22.02 22.81
CA ALA A 303 27.78 22.07 24.27
C ALA A 303 28.54 23.30 24.78
N ASP A 304 29.78 23.50 24.32
CA ASP A 304 30.70 24.47 24.90
C ASP A 304 30.43 25.91 24.40
N LYS A 305 29.91 26.08 23.17
CA LYS A 305 29.60 27.41 22.60
C LYS A 305 28.21 27.91 22.95
N PHE A 306 27.22 27.02 23.06
CA PHE A 306 25.82 27.40 23.25
C PHE A 306 25.19 26.89 24.55
N GLY A 307 25.86 26.04 25.32
CA GLY A 307 25.34 25.50 26.59
C GLY A 307 24.33 24.37 26.43
N ILE A 308 24.35 23.63 25.32
CA ILE A 308 23.47 22.47 25.13
C ILE A 308 23.95 21.31 26.02
N GLU A 309 23.03 20.67 26.73
CA GLU A 309 23.37 19.60 27.67
C GLU A 309 23.94 18.38 26.94
N ARG A 310 25.11 17.88 27.38
CA ARG A 310 25.81 16.76 26.72
C ARG A 310 25.05 15.44 26.77
N SER A 311 24.12 15.25 27.71
CA SER A 311 23.23 14.09 27.76
C SER A 311 22.25 14.03 26.57
N ARG A 312 21.93 15.19 25.99
CA ARG A 312 21.02 15.36 24.84
C ARG A 312 21.74 15.28 23.49
N LEU A 313 23.06 15.04 23.48
CA LEU A 313 23.91 15.03 22.28
C LEU A 313 24.65 13.70 22.17
N SER A 314 24.46 12.97 21.06
CA SER A 314 25.19 11.73 20.77
C SER A 314 26.10 11.87 19.55
N ALA A 315 27.25 11.17 19.56
CA ALA A 315 28.24 11.21 18.48
C ALA A 315 28.61 9.81 17.99
N THR A 316 28.30 9.51 16.74
CA THR A 316 28.58 8.23 16.08
C THR A 316 29.50 8.46 14.88
N GLY A 317 30.44 7.54 14.62
CA GLY A 317 31.35 7.61 13.47
C GLY A 317 31.25 6.37 12.60
N PHE A 318 30.96 6.55 11.30
CA PHE A 318 30.82 5.44 10.33
C PHE A 318 32.07 5.19 9.47
N GLY A 319 33.13 5.96 9.67
CA GLY A 319 34.34 5.88 8.87
C GLY A 319 34.04 6.08 7.39
N HIS A 320 34.57 5.21 6.54
CA HIS A 320 34.39 5.19 5.09
C HIS A 320 33.26 4.26 4.61
N ALA A 321 32.52 3.65 5.54
CA ALA A 321 31.22 3.09 5.25
C ALA A 321 30.21 4.23 5.05
N ARG A 322 28.97 3.90 4.69
CA ARG A 322 27.87 4.87 4.62
C ARG A 322 28.20 6.05 3.68
N ARG A 323 28.39 5.70 2.40
CA ARG A 323 28.81 6.62 1.33
C ARG A 323 27.63 7.00 0.44
N VAL A 324 27.43 8.31 0.26
CA VAL A 324 26.37 8.88 -0.59
C VAL A 324 26.82 9.09 -2.05
N ALA A 325 28.12 9.20 -2.29
CA ALA A 325 28.70 9.37 -3.62
C ALA A 325 29.92 8.46 -3.85
N TYR A 326 30.36 8.32 -5.09
CA TYR A 326 31.51 7.48 -5.40
C TYR A 326 32.83 8.20 -5.16
N SER A 327 33.87 7.45 -4.79
CA SER A 327 35.17 8.03 -4.40
C SER A 327 36.13 8.28 -5.58
N TRP A 328 35.69 8.13 -6.83
CA TRP A 328 36.52 8.39 -8.01
C TRP A 328 36.57 9.88 -8.37
N THR A 329 35.50 10.65 -8.16
CA THR A 329 35.48 12.11 -8.39
C THR A 329 36.19 12.86 -7.24
N ALA A 330 36.60 14.11 -7.48
CA ALA A 330 37.00 14.99 -6.39
C ALA A 330 35.79 15.36 -5.50
N GLU A 331 34.64 15.55 -6.14
CA GLU A 331 33.33 15.89 -5.57
C GLU A 331 32.79 14.85 -4.60
N GLY A 332 32.55 13.62 -5.07
CA GLY A 332 32.09 12.53 -4.20
C GLY A 332 33.09 12.17 -3.10
N ARG A 333 34.38 12.48 -3.27
CA ARG A 333 35.35 12.43 -2.15
C ARG A 333 35.14 13.53 -1.11
N ARG A 334 34.61 14.71 -1.46
CA ARG A 334 34.19 15.76 -0.49
C ARG A 334 32.90 15.37 0.20
N GLU A 335 31.88 14.95 -0.53
CA GLU A 335 30.56 14.58 0.02
C GLU A 335 30.65 13.42 1.04
N ASN A 336 31.55 12.46 0.82
CA ASN A 336 31.81 11.40 1.80
C ASN A 336 32.59 11.85 3.05
N ARG A 337 32.99 13.12 3.17
CA ARG A 337 33.60 13.73 4.38
C ARG A 337 32.62 14.69 5.04
N ARG A 338 31.41 14.20 5.29
CA ARG A 338 30.31 14.92 5.92
C ARG A 338 30.20 14.64 7.41
N VAL A 339 29.51 15.52 8.12
CA VAL A 339 28.77 15.21 9.34
C VAL A 339 27.30 15.49 9.05
N ASN A 340 26.43 14.57 9.45
CA ASN A 340 24.98 14.72 9.44
C ASN A 340 24.51 14.98 10.87
N ILE A 341 23.55 15.88 11.05
CA ILE A 341 22.92 16.16 12.35
C ILE A 341 21.44 15.84 12.23
N TYR A 342 20.96 14.88 13.03
CA TYR A 342 19.54 14.55 13.11
C TYR A 342 18.99 15.05 14.44
N LEU A 343 17.82 15.67 14.39
CA LEU A 343 17.09 16.16 15.55
C LEU A 343 15.96 15.19 15.89
N ASP A 344 15.92 14.75 17.14
CA ASP A 344 15.05 13.68 17.62
C ASP A 344 14.28 14.14 18.86
N TYR A 345 12.95 14.10 18.81
CA TYR A 345 12.11 14.25 20.01
C TYR A 345 12.12 12.95 20.83
N ALA A 346 12.00 13.07 22.16
CA ALA A 346 11.79 11.93 23.04
C ALA A 346 10.60 11.06 22.58
N LYS A 347 10.73 9.74 22.76
CA LYS A 347 9.76 8.71 22.33
C LYS A 347 8.58 8.57 23.30
#